data_AF-A0A8S1W7J1-F1
#
_entry.id   AF-A0A8S1W7J1-F1
#
_cell.length_a   1.000
_cell.length_b   1.000
_cell.length_c   1.000
_cell.angle_alpha   90.00
_cell.angle_beta   90.00
_cell.angle_gamma   90.00
#
_symmetry.space_group_name_H-M   'P 1'
#
loop_
_entity.id
_entity.type
_entity.pdbx_description
1 polymer ?
#
loop_
_entity_poly.entity_id
_entity_poly.type
_entity_poly.pdbx_seq_one_letter_code
_entity_poly.pdbx_strand_id
1 'polypeptide(L)'
;MELEKTLYRVQERILTHQYVPKFTNICSVILLIMASLNLLLIWGLSNRTINQIQFDQDAKDSIYHYSILDDDTTLLMMKYASTQELLHLKTELLQLHNFTIINITIDYKSYFDSSLQKLLSQTINLETLFLHDVAYSINSNIYVKNNATNQTFIWKQKKDPQNYLGKAAHNLWEFLVITLGLFISSAISSLYIKITIICAPVIIIIMLEVSYIFGNRQIFPIFLARAFPWIGLYLNILDRTQRSKKQLIIAFALMLFLIYFIYLSSIIIGSYLLFKAQVPFGLEDNFFGLITVNEFASLLFLRTRSSLYFVPKFTIIYYYLFLWYVRSTNYGFYSLAMLSLSYACFGTFCLFIFLYEIPSLGWNPLSYYTPTLDRPRCYYLPVFSMNWVNDLPQLWSMFYPLYGRRYFQIQNLALVDRNFPLLNNLLDIEMQEQQ
;
A
#
# COMPACT_ATOMS: atom_id res chain seq x y z
N MET A 1 3.24 23.96 -5.78
CA MET A 1 3.37 24.64 -4.47
C MET A 1 2.02 24.90 -3.81
N GLU A 2 1.05 25.54 -4.47
CA GLU A 2 -0.26 25.82 -3.85
C GLU A 2 -1.00 24.57 -3.36
N LEU A 3 -0.90 23.44 -4.07
CA LEU A 3 -1.40 22.16 -3.59
C LEU A 3 -0.81 21.76 -2.22
N GLU A 4 0.51 21.86 -2.07
CA GLU A 4 1.19 21.52 -0.81
C GLU A 4 0.77 22.47 0.33
N LYS A 5 0.49 23.75 0.04
CA LYS A 5 -0.05 24.68 1.04
C LYS A 5 -1.47 24.31 1.47
N THR A 6 -2.32 23.93 0.52
CA THR A 6 -3.67 23.47 0.83
C THR A 6 -3.62 22.22 1.70
N LEU A 7 -2.75 21.26 1.36
CA LEU A 7 -2.53 20.07 2.18
C LEU A 7 -2.00 20.44 3.57
N TYR A 8 -1.04 21.37 3.67
CA TYR A 8 -0.54 21.89 4.96
C TYR A 8 -1.66 22.45 5.84
N ARG A 9 -2.53 23.32 5.30
CA ARG A 9 -3.66 23.86 6.07
C ARG A 9 -4.62 22.77 6.56
N VAL A 10 -4.88 21.77 5.73
CA VAL A 10 -5.73 20.63 6.11
C VAL A 10 -5.08 19.85 7.25
N GLN A 11 -3.79 19.54 7.14
CA GLN A 11 -3.07 18.82 8.20
C GLN A 11 -2.99 19.63 9.48
N GLU A 12 -2.62 20.91 9.43
CA GLU A 12 -2.58 21.81 10.60
C GLU A 12 -3.94 21.82 11.31
N ARG A 13 -5.04 21.95 10.55
CA ARG A 13 -6.39 21.91 11.12
C ARG A 13 -6.73 20.58 11.78
N ILE A 14 -6.28 19.46 11.21
CA ILE A 14 -6.49 18.13 11.80
C ILE A 14 -5.65 18.00 13.08
N LEU A 15 -4.35 18.33 13.03
CA LEU A 15 -3.41 18.10 14.11
C LEU A 15 -3.59 19.05 15.31
N THR A 16 -4.14 20.25 15.09
CA THR A 16 -4.47 21.20 16.17
C THR A 16 -5.69 20.79 16.99
N HIS A 17 -6.45 19.78 16.57
CA HIS A 17 -7.63 19.35 17.31
C HIS A 17 -7.25 18.70 18.65
N GLN A 18 -7.90 19.14 19.74
CA GLN A 18 -7.54 18.80 21.13
C GLN A 18 -7.39 17.29 21.44
N TYR A 19 -8.14 16.42 20.76
CA TYR A 19 -8.11 14.98 21.00
C TYR A 19 -7.06 14.24 20.16
N VAL A 20 -6.51 14.84 19.11
CA VAL A 20 -5.62 14.18 18.16
C VAL A 20 -4.29 13.73 18.79
N PRO A 21 -3.63 14.49 19.68
CA PRO A 21 -2.40 14.01 20.33
C PRO A 21 -2.62 12.75 21.17
N LYS A 22 -3.69 12.71 21.98
CA LYS A 22 -4.02 11.54 22.80
C LYS A 22 -4.41 10.35 21.92
N PHE A 23 -5.25 10.60 20.92
CA PHE A 23 -5.73 9.57 19.99
C PHE A 23 -4.57 8.94 19.20
N THR A 24 -3.68 9.75 18.62
CA THR A 24 -2.54 9.25 17.82
C THR A 24 -1.56 8.43 18.66
N ASN A 25 -1.29 8.84 19.91
CA ASN A 25 -0.47 8.06 20.83
C ASN A 25 -1.11 6.69 21.14
N ILE A 26 -2.36 6.69 21.60
CA ILE A 26 -3.10 5.45 21.94
C ILE A 26 -3.19 4.53 20.72
N CYS A 27 -3.55 5.09 19.56
CA CYS A 27 -3.64 4.35 18.30
C CYS A 27 -2.30 3.72 17.92
N SER A 28 -1.19 4.46 18.02
CA SER A 28 0.14 3.94 17.71
C SER A 28 0.51 2.74 18.58
N VAL A 29 0.26 2.83 19.90
CA VAL A 29 0.56 1.75 20.85
C VAL A 29 -0.30 0.53 20.57
N ILE A 30 -1.61 0.69 20.41
CA ILE A 30 -2.54 -0.41 20.13
C ILE A 30 -2.15 -1.11 18.83
N LEU A 31 -1.93 -0.37 17.74
CA LEU A 31 -1.59 -0.95 16.44
C LEU A 31 -0.25 -1.70 16.48
N LEU A 32 0.78 -1.15 17.13
CA LEU A 32 2.07 -1.83 17.26
C LEU A 32 1.97 -3.10 18.12
N ILE A 33 1.17 -3.07 19.20
CA ILE A 33 0.88 -4.26 20.01
C ILE A 33 0.16 -5.31 19.15
N MET A 34 -0.87 -4.93 18.41
CA MET A 34 -1.60 -5.85 17.51
C MET A 34 -0.70 -6.43 16.43
N ALA A 35 0.21 -5.64 15.85
CA ALA A 35 1.21 -6.14 14.91
C ALA A 35 2.11 -7.21 15.54
N SER A 36 2.59 -6.96 16.78
CA SER A 36 3.44 -7.90 17.53
C SER A 36 2.70 -9.17 17.94
N LEU A 37 1.44 -9.05 18.38
CA LEU A 37 0.58 -10.19 18.70
C LEU A 37 0.38 -11.04 17.45
N ASN A 38 0.07 -10.43 16.30
CA ASN A 38 -0.07 -11.16 15.04
C ASN A 38 1.22 -11.92 14.68
N LEU A 39 2.40 -11.32 14.84
CA LEU A 39 3.68 -12.03 14.61
C LEU A 39 3.87 -13.21 15.57
N LEU A 40 3.51 -13.07 16.84
CA LEU A 40 3.54 -14.15 17.81
C LEU A 40 2.56 -15.27 17.45
N LEU A 41 1.37 -14.94 16.94
CA LEU A 41 0.40 -15.92 16.42
C LEU A 41 0.99 -16.70 15.24
N ILE A 42 1.57 -16.00 14.25
CA ILE A 42 2.24 -16.65 13.10
C ILE A 42 3.32 -17.60 13.58
N TRP A 43 4.17 -17.14 14.51
CA TRP A 43 5.26 -17.95 15.06
C TRP A 43 4.77 -19.16 15.85
N GLY A 44 3.73 -18.99 16.68
CA GLY A 44 3.12 -20.09 17.43
C GLY A 44 2.51 -21.14 16.50
N LEU A 45 1.87 -20.71 15.41
CA LEU A 45 1.26 -21.59 14.45
C LEU A 45 2.24 -22.25 13.48
N SER A 46 3.36 -21.60 13.18
CA SER A 46 4.44 -22.23 12.41
C SER A 46 5.12 -23.35 13.21
N ASN A 47 5.08 -23.28 14.54
CA ASN A 47 5.66 -24.28 15.43
C ASN A 47 4.66 -25.32 15.93
N ARG A 48 3.42 -25.32 15.40
CA ARG A 48 2.42 -26.30 15.82
C ARG A 48 2.83 -27.71 15.40
N THR A 49 2.34 -28.70 16.15
CA THR A 49 2.41 -30.11 15.76
C THR A 49 1.62 -30.30 14.45
N ILE A 50 2.29 -30.85 13.45
CA ILE A 50 1.70 -31.10 12.14
C ILE A 50 1.00 -32.45 12.20
N ASN A 51 -0.30 -32.44 11.97
CA ASN A 51 -1.05 -33.68 11.83
C ASN A 51 -0.64 -34.32 10.51
N GLN A 52 0.08 -35.44 10.58
CA GLN A 52 0.47 -36.19 9.40
C GLN A 52 -0.77 -36.81 8.77
N ILE A 53 -1.28 -36.17 7.71
CA ILE A 53 -2.34 -36.75 6.90
C ILE A 53 -1.68 -37.79 6.00
N GLN A 54 -1.98 -39.06 6.27
CA GLN A 54 -1.50 -40.19 5.47
C GLN A 54 -2.31 -40.27 4.19
N PHE A 55 -1.65 -40.00 3.07
CA PHE A 55 -2.17 -40.27 1.73
C PHE A 55 -1.36 -41.41 1.13
N ASP A 56 -2.02 -42.37 0.48
CA ASP A 56 -1.32 -43.35 -0.33
C ASP A 56 -0.77 -42.63 -1.57
N GLN A 57 0.54 -42.42 -1.60
CA GLN A 57 1.23 -41.67 -2.66
C GLN A 57 1.28 -42.46 -3.97
N ASP A 58 1.15 -43.78 -3.91
CA ASP A 58 1.23 -44.66 -5.09
C ASP A 58 -0.14 -44.87 -5.76
N ALA A 59 -1.23 -44.49 -5.09
CA ALA A 59 -2.59 -44.61 -5.59
C ALA A 59 -2.93 -43.51 -6.62
N LYS A 60 -2.38 -43.63 -7.85
CA LYS A 60 -2.64 -42.71 -8.98
C LYS A 60 -4.11 -42.61 -9.38
N ASP A 61 -4.90 -43.65 -9.08
CA ASP A 61 -6.32 -43.76 -9.45
C ASP A 61 -7.27 -43.41 -8.29
N SER A 62 -6.77 -42.69 -7.29
CA SER A 62 -7.54 -42.29 -6.11
C SER A 62 -7.71 -40.77 -6.01
N ILE A 63 -8.91 -40.37 -5.61
CA ILE A 63 -9.26 -38.99 -5.25
C ILE A 63 -9.70 -39.00 -3.80
N TYR A 64 -9.05 -38.16 -3.00
CA TYR A 64 -9.36 -38.04 -1.58
C TYR A 64 -10.28 -36.85 -1.37
N HIS A 65 -11.45 -37.09 -0.80
CA HIS A 65 -12.33 -36.05 -0.31
C HIS A 65 -12.11 -35.90 1.19
N TYR A 66 -11.49 -34.80 1.57
CA TYR A 66 -11.22 -34.48 2.97
C TYR A 66 -12.25 -33.49 3.48
N SER A 67 -12.89 -33.83 4.60
CA SER A 67 -13.91 -32.99 5.23
C SER A 67 -13.61 -32.81 6.71
N ILE A 68 -13.60 -31.54 7.15
CA ILE A 68 -13.52 -31.17 8.57
C ILE A 68 -14.94 -30.82 9.01
N LEU A 69 -15.44 -31.57 10.00
CA LEU A 69 -16.78 -31.41 10.55
C LEU A 69 -16.70 -30.85 11.97
N ASP A 70 -17.54 -29.87 12.30
CA ASP A 70 -17.82 -29.51 13.70
C ASP A 70 -19.27 -29.91 13.98
N ASP A 71 -19.41 -30.98 14.75
CA ASP A 71 -20.65 -31.73 14.93
C ASP A 71 -21.25 -32.13 13.55
N ASP A 72 -22.37 -31.54 13.12
CA ASP A 72 -23.01 -31.85 11.82
C ASP A 72 -22.67 -30.84 10.71
N THR A 73 -21.85 -29.82 11.00
CA THR A 73 -21.55 -28.74 10.06
C THR A 73 -20.21 -28.96 9.35
N THR A 74 -20.22 -28.93 8.02
CA THR A 74 -19.02 -29.00 7.19
C THR A 74 -18.29 -27.66 7.21
N LEU A 75 -17.20 -27.57 7.97
CA LEU A 75 -16.38 -26.36 8.05
C LEU A 75 -15.46 -26.21 6.84
N LEU A 76 -14.88 -27.31 6.36
CA LEU A 76 -13.97 -27.32 5.22
C LEU A 76 -14.13 -28.60 4.41
N MET A 77 -14.17 -28.48 3.09
CA MET A 77 -14.17 -29.62 2.17
C MET A 77 -13.15 -29.44 1.06
N MET A 78 -12.15 -30.32 1.03
CA MET A 78 -11.03 -30.29 0.10
C MET A 78 -10.98 -31.58 -0.70
N LYS A 79 -10.63 -31.48 -1.98
CA LYS A 79 -10.29 -32.62 -2.83
C LYS A 79 -8.80 -32.66 -3.05
N TYR A 80 -8.19 -33.82 -2.87
CA TYR A 80 -6.79 -34.05 -3.18
C TYR A 80 -6.67 -35.13 -4.26
N ALA A 81 -5.75 -34.91 -5.20
CA ALA A 81 -5.38 -35.86 -6.23
C ALA A 81 -3.88 -35.78 -6.56
N SER A 82 -3.33 -36.88 -7.07
CA SER A 82 -1.93 -36.95 -7.52
C SER A 82 -1.68 -36.21 -8.84
N THR A 83 -2.73 -36.00 -9.64
CA THR A 83 -2.70 -35.28 -10.91
C THR A 83 -3.73 -34.15 -10.93
N GLN A 84 -3.40 -33.06 -11.61
CA GLN A 84 -4.22 -31.85 -11.61
C GLN A 84 -5.56 -32.06 -12.32
N GLU A 85 -5.53 -32.84 -13.40
CA GLU A 85 -6.66 -33.05 -14.31
C GLU A 85 -7.84 -33.73 -13.59
N LEU A 86 -7.53 -34.65 -12.67
CA LEU A 86 -8.53 -35.40 -11.90
C LEU A 86 -9.39 -34.50 -10.99
N LEU A 87 -8.85 -33.37 -10.50
CA LEU A 87 -9.58 -32.45 -9.62
C LEU A 87 -10.74 -31.73 -10.34
N HIS A 88 -10.69 -31.67 -11.67
CA HIS A 88 -11.68 -30.96 -12.48
C HIS A 88 -12.71 -31.89 -13.13
N LEU A 89 -12.50 -33.21 -13.07
CA LEU A 89 -13.45 -34.17 -13.61
C LEU A 89 -14.74 -34.21 -12.79
N LYS A 90 -15.86 -34.37 -13.49
CA LYS A 90 -17.16 -34.64 -12.86
C LYS A 90 -17.14 -36.03 -12.23
N THR A 91 -17.86 -36.19 -11.12
CA THR A 91 -17.99 -37.47 -10.40
C THR A 91 -18.51 -38.61 -11.28
N GLU A 92 -19.40 -38.31 -12.22
CA GLU A 92 -19.93 -39.28 -13.19
C GLU A 92 -18.82 -39.87 -14.08
N LEU A 93 -17.90 -39.04 -14.58
CA LEU A 93 -16.78 -39.47 -15.41
C LEU A 93 -15.76 -40.27 -14.60
N LEU A 94 -15.55 -39.89 -13.34
CA LEU A 94 -14.67 -40.62 -12.43
C LEU A 94 -15.17 -42.04 -12.17
N GLN A 95 -16.49 -42.20 -11.99
CA GLN A 95 -17.13 -43.50 -11.83
C GLN A 95 -17.04 -44.37 -13.09
N LEU A 96 -17.19 -43.77 -14.28
CA LEU A 96 -17.07 -44.49 -15.56
C LEU A 96 -15.68 -45.06 -15.82
N HIS A 97 -14.64 -44.39 -15.31
CA HIS A 97 -13.23 -44.79 -15.48
C HIS A 97 -12.66 -45.55 -14.27
N ASN A 98 -13.51 -46.06 -13.37
CA ASN A 98 -13.12 -46.83 -12.18
C ASN A 98 -12.16 -46.10 -11.22
N PHE A 99 -12.23 -44.77 -11.14
CA PHE A 99 -11.49 -44.03 -10.11
C PHE A 99 -12.09 -44.27 -8.72
N THR A 100 -11.23 -44.43 -7.73
CA THR A 100 -11.64 -44.64 -6.33
C THR A 100 -11.78 -43.29 -5.62
N ILE A 101 -12.92 -43.07 -4.96
CA ILE A 101 -13.15 -41.86 -4.15
C ILE A 101 -13.05 -42.28 -2.68
N ILE A 102 -12.05 -41.75 -1.99
CA ILE A 102 -11.79 -42.03 -0.57
C ILE A 102 -12.26 -40.82 0.23
N ASN A 103 -13.32 -41.01 1.03
CA ASN A 103 -13.83 -39.95 1.90
C ASN A 103 -13.14 -40.05 3.27
N ILE A 104 -12.47 -38.97 3.66
CA ILE A 104 -11.83 -38.80 4.97
C ILE A 104 -12.60 -37.71 5.72
N THR A 105 -13.19 -38.08 6.86
CA THR A 105 -13.93 -37.18 7.74
C THR A 105 -13.17 -37.05 9.06
N ILE A 106 -12.82 -35.82 9.43
CA ILE A 106 -12.13 -35.53 10.70
C ILE A 106 -12.95 -34.53 11.51
N ASP A 107 -13.18 -34.87 12.79
CA ASP A 107 -13.83 -33.99 13.74
C ASP A 107 -12.91 -32.80 14.07
N TYR A 108 -13.44 -31.59 13.99
CA TYR A 108 -12.78 -30.33 14.31
C TYR A 108 -12.16 -30.34 15.70
N LYS A 109 -12.80 -30.98 16.69
CA LYS A 109 -12.27 -31.10 18.06
C LYS A 109 -11.03 -31.99 18.11
N SER A 110 -10.97 -33.01 17.26
CA SER A 110 -9.82 -33.93 17.15
C SER A 110 -8.69 -33.41 16.27
N TYR A 111 -8.94 -32.36 15.47
CA TYR A 111 -7.95 -31.79 14.56
C TYR A 111 -6.85 -30.99 15.29
N PHE A 112 -7.06 -30.59 16.55
CA PHE A 112 -6.07 -29.83 17.31
C PHE A 112 -5.65 -30.60 18.56
N ASP A 113 -4.34 -30.75 18.76
CA ASP A 113 -3.78 -31.45 19.92
C ASP A 113 -3.96 -30.66 21.23
N SER A 114 -4.13 -29.33 21.12
CA SER A 114 -4.26 -28.45 22.28
C SER A 114 -5.37 -27.42 22.14
N SER A 115 -5.98 -27.06 23.27
CA SER A 115 -6.97 -25.98 23.36
C SER A 115 -6.41 -24.63 22.92
N LEU A 116 -5.12 -24.39 23.13
CA LEU A 116 -4.44 -23.18 22.68
C LEU A 116 -4.37 -23.12 21.15
N GLN A 117 -4.00 -24.21 20.47
CA GLN A 117 -4.03 -24.26 19.01
C GLN A 117 -5.46 -24.06 18.46
N LYS A 118 -6.47 -24.64 19.13
CA LYS A 118 -7.88 -24.42 18.79
C LYS A 118 -8.31 -22.96 18.93
N LEU A 119 -7.82 -22.26 19.95
CA LEU A 119 -8.08 -20.82 20.11
C LEU A 119 -7.37 -20.01 19.01
N LEU A 120 -6.12 -20.34 18.71
CA LEU A 120 -5.35 -19.68 17.65
C LEU A 120 -5.99 -19.88 16.28
N SER A 121 -6.53 -21.08 15.99
CA SER A 121 -7.14 -21.39 14.71
C SER A 121 -8.44 -20.63 14.45
N GLN A 122 -9.17 -20.21 15.48
CA GLN A 122 -10.36 -19.34 15.31
C GLN A 122 -10.04 -18.00 14.65
N THR A 123 -8.79 -17.54 14.76
CA THR A 123 -8.35 -16.27 14.16
C THR A 123 -7.93 -16.41 12.69
N ILE A 124 -7.90 -17.64 12.15
CA ILE A 124 -7.27 -17.95 10.87
C ILE A 124 -8.17 -18.85 10.02
N ASN A 125 -8.00 -18.75 8.70
CA ASN A 125 -8.70 -19.62 7.77
C ASN A 125 -8.20 -21.08 7.90
N LEU A 126 -9.10 -22.00 8.28
CA LEU A 126 -8.83 -23.44 8.40
C LEU A 126 -8.22 -24.05 7.13
N GLU A 127 -8.57 -23.52 5.96
CA GLU A 127 -7.98 -23.89 4.69
C GLU A 127 -6.45 -23.76 4.69
N THR A 128 -5.91 -22.67 5.25
CA THR A 128 -4.45 -22.45 5.31
C THR A 128 -3.76 -23.42 6.25
N LEU A 129 -4.40 -23.78 7.36
CA LEU A 129 -3.91 -24.80 8.29
C LEU A 129 -3.90 -26.17 7.61
N PHE A 130 -4.99 -26.54 6.95
CA PHE A 130 -5.07 -27.79 6.21
C PHE A 130 -4.00 -27.88 5.11
N LEU A 131 -3.87 -26.84 4.27
CA LEU A 131 -2.86 -26.81 3.21
C LEU A 131 -1.44 -26.91 3.77
N HIS A 132 -1.17 -26.29 4.91
CA HIS A 132 0.11 -26.43 5.60
C HIS A 132 0.32 -27.87 6.10
N ASP A 133 -0.68 -28.55 6.66
CA ASP A 133 -0.50 -29.93 7.12
C ASP A 133 -0.26 -30.91 5.97
N VAL A 134 -1.04 -30.80 4.90
CA VAL A 134 -0.88 -31.60 3.68
C VAL A 134 0.49 -31.39 3.04
N ALA A 135 0.93 -30.15 2.98
CA ALA A 135 2.22 -29.77 2.42
C ALA A 135 3.43 -30.42 3.10
N TYR A 136 3.39 -30.54 4.42
CA TYR A 136 4.48 -31.13 5.19
C TYR A 136 4.34 -32.64 5.32
N SER A 137 3.15 -33.21 5.12
CA SER A 137 2.94 -34.67 5.16
C SER A 137 3.34 -35.38 3.87
N ILE A 138 3.25 -34.69 2.71
CA ILE A 138 3.49 -35.29 1.39
C ILE A 138 4.79 -34.77 0.77
N ASN A 139 5.76 -35.67 0.55
CA ASN A 139 7.04 -35.37 -0.10
C ASN A 139 6.98 -35.38 -1.65
N SER A 140 5.79 -35.18 -2.24
CA SER A 140 5.55 -35.26 -3.68
C SER A 140 4.78 -34.02 -4.19
N ASN A 141 4.40 -34.01 -5.47
CA ASN A 141 3.55 -32.94 -6.01
C ASN A 141 2.13 -33.10 -5.49
N ILE A 142 1.56 -32.03 -4.99
CA ILE A 142 0.24 -32.04 -4.33
C ILE A 142 -0.70 -31.16 -5.13
N TYR A 143 -1.85 -31.70 -5.50
CA TYR A 143 -2.91 -30.94 -6.13
C TYR A 143 -4.13 -30.99 -5.21
N VAL A 144 -4.53 -29.83 -4.69
CA VAL A 144 -5.68 -29.70 -3.80
C VAL A 144 -6.68 -28.72 -4.39
N LYS A 145 -7.97 -29.03 -4.33
CA LYS A 145 -9.05 -28.14 -4.71
C LYS A 145 -10.00 -27.92 -3.55
N ASN A 146 -10.29 -26.67 -3.22
CA ASN A 146 -11.35 -26.35 -2.29
C ASN A 146 -12.71 -26.44 -3.01
N ASN A 147 -13.62 -27.25 -2.48
CA ASN A 147 -14.94 -27.43 -3.10
C ASN A 147 -15.85 -26.21 -2.94
N ALA A 148 -15.71 -25.46 -1.85
CA ALA A 148 -16.54 -24.29 -1.60
C ALA A 148 -16.13 -23.10 -2.48
N THR A 149 -14.83 -22.84 -2.60
CA THR A 149 -14.30 -21.69 -3.35
C THR A 149 -13.92 -22.02 -4.80
N ASN A 150 -13.89 -23.30 -5.17
CA ASN A 150 -13.34 -23.81 -6.44
C ASN A 150 -11.86 -23.44 -6.70
N GLN A 151 -11.13 -22.93 -5.69
CA GLN A 151 -9.72 -22.60 -5.83
C GLN A 151 -8.87 -23.87 -5.89
N THR A 152 -7.83 -23.84 -6.71
CA THR A 152 -6.88 -24.94 -6.87
C THR A 152 -5.51 -24.53 -6.38
N PHE A 153 -4.89 -25.42 -5.63
CA PHE A 153 -3.63 -25.24 -4.96
C PHE A 153 -2.68 -26.32 -5.46
N ILE A 154 -1.52 -25.90 -5.96
CA ILE A 154 -0.57 -26.82 -6.60
C ILE A 154 0.78 -26.69 -5.92
N TRP A 155 1.14 -27.69 -5.14
CA TRP A 155 2.48 -27.83 -4.60
C TRP A 155 3.36 -28.59 -5.59
N LYS A 156 4.47 -27.99 -5.98
CA LYS A 156 5.55 -28.70 -6.67
C LYS A 156 6.73 -28.81 -5.73
N GLN A 157 7.31 -30.00 -5.62
CA GLN A 157 8.52 -30.19 -4.81
C GLN A 157 9.62 -29.27 -5.36
N LYS A 158 10.05 -28.29 -4.57
CA LYS A 158 11.15 -27.39 -4.97
C LYS A 158 12.44 -28.19 -4.92
N LYS A 159 13.12 -28.29 -6.07
CA LYS A 159 14.52 -28.70 -6.11
C LYS A 159 15.35 -27.52 -5.68
N ASP A 160 15.58 -27.38 -4.38
CA ASP A 160 16.47 -26.34 -3.89
C ASP A 160 17.88 -26.55 -4.46
N PRO A 161 18.56 -25.49 -4.93
CA PRO A 161 19.93 -25.62 -5.40
C PRO A 161 20.81 -26.07 -4.24
N GLN A 162 21.43 -27.24 -4.37
CA GLN A 162 22.31 -27.80 -3.33
C GLN A 162 23.57 -26.96 -3.12
N ASN A 163 23.97 -26.16 -4.13
CA ASN A 163 25.15 -25.31 -4.06
C ASN A 163 24.86 -23.99 -3.32
N TYR A 164 25.70 -23.64 -2.34
CA TYR A 164 25.61 -22.39 -1.59
C TYR A 164 25.57 -21.14 -2.50
N LEU A 165 26.42 -21.12 -3.53
CA LEU A 165 26.45 -20.04 -4.53
C LEU A 165 25.12 -19.93 -5.29
N GLY A 166 24.49 -21.06 -5.62
CA GLY A 166 23.19 -21.09 -6.27
C GLY A 166 22.09 -20.52 -5.37
N LYS A 167 22.10 -20.86 -4.08
CA LYS A 167 21.17 -20.32 -3.09
C LYS A 167 21.37 -18.81 -2.87
N ALA A 168 22.61 -18.35 -2.78
CA ALA A 168 22.93 -16.93 -2.66
C ALA A 168 22.48 -16.13 -3.89
N ALA A 169 22.77 -16.64 -5.09
CA ALA A 169 22.33 -16.02 -6.35
C ALA A 169 20.79 -15.97 -6.46
N HIS A 170 20.10 -17.03 -6.06
CA HIS A 170 18.64 -17.06 -6.02
C HIS A 170 18.08 -16.01 -5.05
N ASN A 171 18.60 -15.95 -3.82
CA ASN A 171 18.17 -14.96 -2.84
C ASN A 171 18.43 -13.51 -3.28
N LEU A 172 19.57 -13.27 -3.94
CA LEU A 172 19.91 -11.95 -4.50
C LEU A 172 18.96 -11.58 -5.64
N TRP A 173 18.63 -12.54 -6.51
CA TRP A 173 17.64 -12.34 -7.56
C TRP A 173 16.27 -11.98 -6.99
N GLU A 174 15.80 -12.73 -5.99
CA GLU A 174 14.53 -12.45 -5.32
C GLU A 174 14.54 -11.06 -4.65
N PHE A 175 15.65 -10.67 -4.00
CA PHE A 175 15.84 -9.33 -3.44
C PHE A 175 15.71 -8.24 -4.52
N LEU A 176 16.37 -8.42 -5.67
CA LEU A 176 16.32 -7.46 -6.78
C LEU A 176 14.91 -7.34 -7.36
N VAL A 177 14.23 -8.46 -7.57
CA VAL A 177 12.86 -8.51 -8.10
C VAL A 177 11.88 -7.81 -7.15
N ILE A 178 11.96 -8.09 -5.84
CA ILE A 178 11.14 -7.40 -4.83
C ILE A 178 11.42 -5.90 -4.83
N THR A 179 12.69 -5.51 -4.86
CA THR A 179 13.08 -4.09 -4.85
C THR A 179 12.56 -3.35 -6.08
N LEU A 180 12.70 -3.96 -7.26
CA LEU A 180 12.18 -3.41 -8.51
C LEU A 180 10.65 -3.29 -8.48
N GLY A 181 9.95 -4.35 -8.05
CA GLY A 181 8.50 -4.35 -7.95
C GLY A 181 7.97 -3.30 -6.96
N LEU A 182 8.61 -3.15 -5.79
CA LEU A 182 8.27 -2.12 -4.81
C LEU A 182 8.51 -0.72 -5.36
N PHE A 183 9.64 -0.50 -6.05
CA PHE A 183 9.95 0.79 -6.67
C PHE A 183 8.91 1.19 -7.71
N ILE A 184 8.56 0.28 -8.64
CA ILE A 184 7.55 0.52 -9.68
C ILE A 184 6.21 0.84 -9.03
N SER A 185 5.79 0.02 -8.05
CA SER A 185 4.50 0.15 -7.38
C SER A 185 4.38 1.46 -6.61
N SER A 186 5.39 1.80 -5.78
CA SER A 186 5.40 3.06 -5.03
C SER A 186 5.45 4.28 -5.96
N ALA A 187 6.32 4.27 -6.98
CA ALA A 187 6.44 5.38 -7.92
C ALA A 187 5.13 5.65 -8.67
N ILE A 188 4.47 4.60 -9.16
CA ILE A 188 3.23 4.72 -9.93
C ILE A 188 2.04 5.04 -9.02
N SER A 189 1.95 4.46 -7.82
CA SER A 189 0.95 4.86 -6.82
C SER A 189 1.08 6.34 -6.43
N SER A 190 2.31 6.81 -6.18
CA SER A 190 2.57 8.21 -5.84
C SER A 190 2.17 9.16 -6.97
N LEU A 191 2.53 8.82 -8.23
CA LEU A 191 2.12 9.55 -9.42
C LEU A 191 0.58 9.58 -9.57
N TYR A 192 -0.08 8.43 -9.42
CA TYR A 192 -1.53 8.29 -9.52
C TYR A 192 -2.25 9.16 -8.48
N ILE A 193 -1.81 9.11 -7.21
CA ILE A 193 -2.39 9.93 -6.13
C ILE A 193 -2.24 11.40 -6.45
N LYS A 194 -1.04 11.83 -6.83
CA LYS A 194 -0.75 13.23 -7.09
C LYS A 194 -1.56 13.78 -8.26
N ILE A 195 -1.69 13.02 -9.34
CA ILE A 195 -2.48 13.41 -10.50
C ILE A 195 -3.97 13.41 -10.17
N THR A 196 -4.45 12.41 -9.42
CA THR A 196 -5.84 12.40 -8.93
C THR A 196 -6.16 13.65 -8.13
N ILE A 197 -5.26 14.09 -7.25
CA ILE A 197 -5.44 15.32 -6.46
C ILE A 197 -5.40 16.57 -7.35
N ILE A 198 -4.48 16.63 -8.32
CA ILE A 198 -4.40 17.76 -9.27
C ILE A 198 -5.67 17.87 -10.11
N CYS A 199 -6.23 16.74 -10.53
CA CYS A 199 -7.41 16.64 -11.39
C CYS A 199 -8.73 16.69 -10.62
N ALA A 200 -8.74 16.46 -9.30
CA ALA A 200 -9.96 16.48 -8.48
C ALA A 200 -10.88 17.69 -8.71
N PRO A 201 -10.36 18.92 -8.92
CA PRO A 201 -11.23 20.08 -9.16
C PRO A 201 -12.00 20.00 -10.47
N VAL A 202 -11.56 19.21 -11.45
CA VAL A 202 -12.30 19.00 -12.71
C VAL A 202 -13.59 18.24 -12.50
N ILE A 203 -13.59 17.25 -11.61
CA ILE A 203 -14.81 16.55 -11.21
C ILE A 203 -15.78 17.54 -10.55
N ILE A 204 -15.25 18.40 -9.67
CA ILE A 204 -16.05 19.46 -9.02
C ILE A 204 -16.63 20.41 -10.06
N ILE A 205 -15.85 20.84 -11.06
CA ILE A 205 -16.33 21.69 -12.16
C ILE A 205 -17.46 20.99 -12.93
N ILE A 206 -17.31 19.72 -13.28
CA ILE A 206 -18.36 18.95 -13.97
C ILE A 206 -19.63 18.91 -13.12
N MET A 207 -19.52 18.62 -11.82
CA MET A 207 -20.66 18.60 -10.90
C MET A 207 -21.35 19.98 -10.81
N LEU A 208 -20.57 21.06 -10.83
CA LEU A 208 -21.09 22.43 -10.80
C LEU A 208 -21.79 22.82 -12.10
N GLU A 209 -21.24 22.46 -13.25
CA GLU A 209 -21.88 22.70 -14.55
C GLU A 209 -23.20 21.91 -14.65
N VAL A 210 -23.24 20.67 -14.13
CA VAL A 210 -24.49 19.91 -14.01
C VAL A 210 -25.48 20.61 -13.08
N SER A 211 -25.03 21.08 -11.90
CA SER A 211 -25.90 21.82 -10.97
C SER A 211 -26.43 23.14 -11.55
N TYR A 212 -25.64 23.81 -12.39
CA TYR A 212 -26.05 25.01 -13.11
C TYR A 212 -27.18 24.73 -14.11
N ILE A 213 -27.12 23.59 -14.82
CA ILE A 213 -28.21 23.13 -15.71
C ILE A 213 -29.51 22.95 -14.93
N PHE A 214 -29.43 22.48 -13.67
CA PHE A 214 -30.58 22.33 -12.77
C PHE A 214 -31.04 23.63 -12.10
N GLY A 215 -30.53 24.79 -12.50
CA GLY A 215 -31.02 26.11 -12.07
C GLY A 215 -30.40 26.65 -10.79
N ASN A 216 -29.40 25.97 -10.20
CA ASN A 216 -28.71 26.47 -9.01
C ASN A 216 -27.60 27.46 -9.40
N ARG A 217 -27.95 28.74 -9.54
CA ARG A 217 -27.05 29.79 -10.06
C ARG A 217 -26.19 30.48 -9.01
N GLN A 218 -26.39 30.21 -7.72
CA GLN A 218 -25.76 30.96 -6.66
C GLN A 218 -24.50 30.25 -6.13
N ILE A 219 -23.35 30.89 -6.35
CA ILE A 219 -22.11 30.77 -5.57
C ILE A 219 -21.23 29.55 -5.87
N PHE A 220 -20.39 29.56 -6.92
CA PHE A 220 -19.25 28.60 -6.95
C PHE A 220 -17.95 29.00 -7.70
N PRO A 221 -17.91 29.81 -8.78
CA PRO A 221 -16.68 29.97 -9.56
C PRO A 221 -15.55 30.67 -8.77
N ILE A 222 -15.90 31.70 -8.00
CA ILE A 222 -14.94 32.44 -7.15
C ILE A 222 -14.42 31.55 -6.02
N PHE A 223 -15.28 30.72 -5.44
CA PHE A 223 -14.88 29.78 -4.39
C PHE A 223 -13.93 28.71 -4.95
N LEU A 224 -14.24 28.16 -6.12
CA LEU A 224 -13.41 27.17 -6.79
C LEU A 224 -12.06 27.76 -7.21
N ALA A 225 -12.05 29.01 -7.68
CA ALA A 225 -10.81 29.70 -8.02
C ALA A 225 -9.94 30.02 -6.79
N ARG A 226 -10.54 30.20 -5.61
CA ARG A 226 -9.80 30.35 -4.34
C ARG A 226 -9.33 29.01 -3.77
N ALA A 227 -10.14 27.96 -3.89
CA ALA A 227 -9.83 26.63 -3.37
C ALA A 227 -8.76 25.90 -4.21
N PHE A 228 -8.79 26.09 -5.53
CA PHE A 228 -7.88 25.45 -6.48
C PHE A 228 -7.28 26.51 -7.44
N PRO A 229 -6.32 27.33 -6.98
CA PRO A 229 -5.77 28.44 -7.75
C PRO A 229 -5.23 28.01 -9.12
N TRP A 230 -4.62 26.81 -9.20
CA TRP A 230 -4.03 26.27 -10.41
C TRP A 230 -5.03 25.87 -11.50
N ILE A 231 -6.32 25.71 -11.18
CA ILE A 231 -7.39 25.53 -12.18
C ILE A 231 -8.22 26.80 -12.30
N GLY A 232 -8.46 27.48 -11.18
CA GLY A 232 -9.16 28.75 -11.10
C GLY A 232 -8.61 29.83 -12.02
N LEU A 233 -7.27 29.95 -12.10
CA LEU A 233 -6.63 30.92 -12.97
C LEU A 233 -6.95 30.67 -14.45
N TYR A 234 -6.84 29.44 -14.93
CA TYR A 234 -7.17 29.10 -16.31
C TYR A 234 -8.66 29.25 -16.60
N LEU A 235 -9.52 28.88 -15.66
CA LEU A 235 -10.97 29.12 -15.80
C LEU A 235 -11.28 30.60 -15.95
N ASN A 236 -10.68 31.46 -15.12
CA ASN A 236 -10.88 32.91 -15.18
C ASN A 236 -10.36 33.50 -16.52
N ILE A 237 -9.24 32.98 -17.05
CA ILE A 237 -8.73 33.39 -18.37
C ILE A 237 -9.69 32.95 -19.48
N LEU A 238 -10.21 31.73 -19.43
CA LEU A 238 -11.18 31.21 -20.41
C LEU A 238 -12.50 32.01 -20.36
N ASP A 239 -12.98 32.36 -19.17
CA ASP A 239 -14.17 33.20 -18.99
C ASP A 239 -13.96 34.61 -19.54
N ARG A 240 -12.79 35.22 -19.29
CA ARG A 240 -12.43 36.55 -19.85
C ARG A 240 -12.30 36.54 -21.37
N THR A 241 -11.81 35.44 -21.93
CA THR A 241 -11.62 35.27 -23.39
C THR A 241 -12.83 34.70 -24.10
N GLN A 242 -13.94 34.44 -23.39
CA GLN A 242 -15.17 33.83 -23.93
C GLN A 242 -14.92 32.50 -24.66
N ARG A 243 -13.88 31.75 -24.24
CA ARG A 243 -13.53 30.45 -24.83
C ARG A 243 -14.16 29.30 -24.05
N SER A 244 -14.43 28.20 -24.76
CA SER A 244 -15.10 27.05 -24.14
C SER A 244 -14.23 26.34 -23.10
N LYS A 245 -14.79 26.09 -21.91
CA LYS A 245 -14.16 25.30 -20.84
C LYS A 245 -14.00 23.81 -21.19
N LYS A 246 -14.72 23.33 -22.21
CA LYS A 246 -14.78 21.91 -22.61
C LYS A 246 -13.41 21.31 -22.90
N GLN A 247 -12.53 22.05 -23.58
CA GLN A 247 -11.19 21.56 -23.93
C GLN A 247 -10.33 21.31 -22.68
N LEU A 248 -10.42 22.17 -21.68
CA LEU A 248 -9.72 22.00 -20.40
C LEU A 248 -10.22 20.75 -19.68
N ILE A 249 -11.54 20.60 -19.55
CA ILE A 249 -12.17 19.44 -18.90
C ILE A 249 -11.74 18.13 -19.61
N ILE A 250 -11.77 18.10 -20.94
CA ILE A 250 -11.36 16.94 -21.74
C ILE A 250 -9.88 16.63 -21.52
N ALA A 251 -8.99 17.63 -21.49
CA ALA A 251 -7.56 17.41 -21.28
C ALA A 251 -7.27 16.76 -19.92
N PHE A 252 -7.90 17.24 -18.85
CA PHE A 252 -7.74 16.65 -17.51
C PHE A 252 -8.39 15.27 -17.39
N ALA A 253 -9.55 15.05 -18.04
CA ALA A 253 -10.19 13.74 -18.08
C ALA A 253 -9.31 12.71 -18.82
N LEU A 254 -8.71 13.09 -19.94
CA LEU A 254 -7.75 12.26 -20.67
C LEU A 254 -6.49 11.97 -19.84
N MET A 255 -5.99 12.96 -19.11
CA MET A 255 -4.85 12.77 -18.20
C MET A 255 -5.18 11.78 -17.07
N LEU A 256 -6.35 11.89 -16.44
CA LEU A 256 -6.83 10.92 -15.44
C LEU A 256 -6.94 9.51 -16.02
N PHE A 257 -7.55 9.40 -17.21
CA PHE A 257 -7.74 8.11 -17.88
C PHE A 257 -6.40 7.44 -18.21
N LEU A 258 -5.46 8.18 -18.79
CA LEU A 258 -4.13 7.68 -19.14
C LEU A 258 -3.37 7.21 -17.90
N ILE A 259 -3.42 7.98 -16.82
CA ILE A 259 -2.72 7.65 -15.58
C ILE A 259 -3.36 6.48 -14.84
N TYR A 260 -4.68 6.36 -14.90
CA TYR A 260 -5.38 5.19 -14.39
C TYR A 260 -4.99 3.92 -15.16
N PHE A 261 -4.85 3.99 -16.49
CA PHE A 261 -4.39 2.86 -17.30
C PHE A 261 -2.95 2.45 -16.95
N ILE A 262 -2.06 3.43 -16.74
CA ILE A 262 -0.68 3.17 -16.26
C ILE A 262 -0.69 2.52 -14.88
N TYR A 263 -1.56 3.00 -13.98
CA TYR A 263 -1.73 2.42 -12.64
C TYR A 263 -2.20 0.96 -12.69
N LEU A 264 -3.22 0.65 -13.49
CA LEU A 264 -3.68 -0.74 -13.68
C LEU A 264 -2.59 -1.63 -14.28
N SER A 265 -1.88 -1.13 -15.29
CA SER A 265 -0.75 -1.85 -15.91
C SER A 265 0.36 -2.13 -14.89
N SER A 266 0.63 -1.16 -14.01
CA SER A 266 1.59 -1.32 -12.91
C SER A 266 1.14 -2.33 -11.87
N ILE A 267 -0.14 -2.41 -11.54
CA ILE A 267 -0.65 -3.43 -10.62
C ILE A 267 -0.42 -4.81 -11.22
N ILE A 268 -0.69 -4.99 -12.52
CA ILE A 268 -0.48 -6.28 -13.20
C ILE A 268 1.00 -6.66 -13.22
N ILE A 269 1.88 -5.74 -13.63
CA ILE A 269 3.34 -5.97 -13.65
C ILE A 269 3.88 -6.18 -12.24
N GLY A 270 3.44 -5.36 -11.29
CA GLY A 270 3.81 -5.43 -9.89
C GLY A 270 3.35 -6.74 -9.26
N SER A 271 2.13 -7.20 -9.57
CA SER A 271 1.59 -8.48 -9.11
C SER A 271 2.51 -9.62 -9.55
N TYR A 272 2.85 -9.66 -10.84
CA TYR A 272 3.75 -10.67 -11.40
C TYR A 272 5.16 -10.63 -10.79
N LEU A 273 5.70 -9.43 -10.53
CA LEU A 273 7.03 -9.29 -9.94
C LEU A 273 7.05 -9.65 -8.46
N LEU A 274 6.08 -9.15 -7.68
CA LEU A 274 6.08 -9.22 -6.23
C LEU A 274 5.56 -10.55 -5.71
N PHE A 275 4.46 -11.04 -6.28
CA PHE A 275 3.79 -12.24 -5.82
C PHE A 275 4.15 -13.45 -6.68
N LYS A 276 4.15 -14.63 -6.05
CA LYS A 276 4.25 -15.90 -6.78
C LYS A 276 2.87 -16.24 -7.36
N ALA A 277 2.85 -17.08 -8.38
CA ALA A 277 1.63 -17.47 -9.10
C ALA A 277 0.51 -18.12 -8.24
N GLN A 278 0.75 -18.38 -6.95
CA GLN A 278 -0.23 -18.95 -6.02
C GLN A 278 -0.26 -18.12 -4.74
N VAL A 279 -1.08 -17.08 -4.73
CA VAL A 279 -1.43 -16.33 -3.53
C VAL A 279 -2.94 -16.33 -3.37
N PRO A 280 -3.45 -16.27 -2.13
CA PRO A 280 -4.89 -16.21 -1.89
C PRO A 280 -5.49 -14.97 -2.55
N PHE A 281 -6.70 -15.15 -3.08
CA PHE A 281 -7.43 -14.08 -3.76
C PHE A 281 -7.55 -12.83 -2.88
N GLY A 282 -7.31 -11.66 -3.47
CA GLY A 282 -7.40 -10.36 -2.79
C GLY A 282 -6.17 -9.97 -1.95
N LEU A 283 -5.18 -10.85 -1.74
CA LEU A 283 -3.96 -10.48 -1.02
C LEU A 283 -3.20 -9.37 -1.75
N GLU A 284 -3.07 -9.50 -3.07
CA GLU A 284 -2.39 -8.55 -3.95
C GLU A 284 -3.08 -7.18 -3.92
N ASP A 285 -4.40 -7.18 -4.09
CA ASP A 285 -5.22 -5.97 -4.06
C ASP A 285 -5.10 -5.23 -2.72
N ASN A 286 -5.16 -5.98 -1.61
CA ASN A 286 -4.97 -5.42 -0.28
C ASN A 286 -3.58 -4.81 -0.10
N PHE A 287 -2.54 -5.45 -0.66
CA PHE A 287 -1.17 -4.96 -0.59
C PHE A 287 -0.97 -3.67 -1.39
N PHE A 288 -1.43 -3.61 -2.64
CA PHE A 288 -1.39 -2.38 -3.44
C PHE A 288 -2.27 -1.28 -2.86
N GLY A 289 -3.41 -1.65 -2.28
CA GLY A 289 -4.27 -0.75 -1.51
C GLY A 289 -3.52 -0.14 -0.33
N LEU A 290 -2.78 -0.95 0.44
CA LEU A 290 -1.96 -0.47 1.56
C LEU A 290 -0.83 0.46 1.11
N ILE A 291 -0.13 0.14 0.02
CA ILE A 291 0.88 1.05 -0.56
C ILE A 291 0.25 2.39 -0.91
N THR A 292 -0.86 2.38 -1.64
CA THR A 292 -1.56 3.60 -2.06
C THR A 292 -2.06 4.41 -0.86
N VAL A 293 -2.61 3.77 0.18
CA VAL A 293 -3.04 4.46 1.40
C VAL A 293 -1.85 5.05 2.16
N ASN A 294 -0.73 4.34 2.26
CA ASN A 294 0.47 4.85 2.92
C ASN A 294 1.10 6.02 2.15
N GLU A 295 1.16 5.95 0.83
CA GLU A 295 1.62 7.05 -0.03
C GLU A 295 0.71 8.27 0.14
N PHE A 296 -0.61 8.09 0.14
CA PHE A 296 -1.58 9.16 0.34
C PHE A 296 -1.46 9.78 1.73
N ALA A 297 -1.38 8.94 2.77
CA ALA A 297 -1.17 9.39 4.14
C ALA A 297 0.14 10.17 4.25
N SER A 298 1.23 9.68 3.64
CA SER A 298 2.54 10.34 3.65
C SER A 298 2.48 11.74 3.06
N LEU A 299 1.75 11.90 1.95
CA LEU A 299 1.51 13.17 1.30
C LEU A 299 0.66 14.11 2.15
N LEU A 300 -0.33 13.58 2.86
CA LEU A 300 -1.23 14.39 3.68
C LEU A 300 -0.64 14.78 5.02
N PHE A 301 0.18 13.95 5.67
CA PHE A 301 0.60 14.14 7.07
C PHE A 301 2.08 14.40 7.29
N LEU A 302 3.01 13.82 6.51
CA LEU A 302 4.44 13.88 6.83
C LEU A 302 5.09 15.13 6.23
N ARG A 303 5.59 16.01 7.10
CA ARG A 303 6.22 17.28 6.70
C ARG A 303 7.54 17.54 7.37
N THR A 304 7.74 16.99 8.57
CA THR A 304 8.98 17.16 9.31
C THR A 304 10.10 16.33 8.72
N ARG A 305 11.35 16.77 8.97
CA ARG A 305 12.56 16.06 8.52
C ARG A 305 12.58 14.60 8.96
N SER A 306 12.32 14.36 10.24
CA SER A 306 12.42 13.03 10.84
C SER A 306 11.38 12.09 10.22
N SER A 307 10.14 12.55 10.09
CA SER A 307 9.07 11.80 9.43
C SER A 307 9.40 11.45 7.99
N LEU A 308 9.82 12.44 7.18
CA LEU A 308 10.16 12.23 5.77
C LEU A 308 11.37 11.30 5.58
N TYR A 309 12.28 11.22 6.55
CA TYR A 309 13.45 10.35 6.47
C TYR A 309 13.20 8.92 6.95
N PHE A 310 12.51 8.77 8.09
CA PHE A 310 12.42 7.49 8.78
C PHE A 310 11.18 6.69 8.41
N VAL A 311 10.02 7.34 8.22
CA VAL A 311 8.77 6.61 7.91
C VAL A 311 8.91 5.79 6.63
N PRO A 312 9.41 6.33 5.49
CA PRO A 312 9.59 5.53 4.28
C PRO A 312 10.55 4.34 4.47
N LYS A 313 11.56 4.49 5.34
CA LYS A 313 12.51 3.40 5.62
C LYS A 313 11.84 2.27 6.39
N PHE A 314 11.09 2.59 7.43
CA PHE A 314 10.36 1.58 8.21
C PHE A 314 9.31 0.88 7.35
N THR A 315 8.53 1.62 6.55
CA THR A 315 7.52 1.02 5.67
C THR A 315 8.15 0.10 4.62
N ILE A 316 9.25 0.51 3.98
CA ILE A 316 9.98 -0.35 3.03
C ILE A 316 10.50 -1.61 3.71
N ILE A 317 11.05 -1.51 4.92
CA ILE A 317 11.51 -2.69 5.68
C ILE A 317 10.34 -3.64 5.94
N TYR A 318 9.18 -3.13 6.37
CA TYR A 318 8.00 -3.97 6.61
C TYR A 318 7.49 -4.63 5.33
N TYR A 319 7.42 -3.88 4.22
CA TYR A 319 7.06 -4.45 2.91
C TYR A 319 8.04 -5.52 2.48
N TYR A 320 9.33 -5.30 2.66
CA TYR A 320 10.36 -6.25 2.30
C TYR A 320 10.22 -7.55 3.12
N LEU A 321 10.04 -7.45 4.44
CA LEU A 321 9.84 -8.62 5.31
C LEU A 321 8.58 -9.40 4.93
N PHE A 322 7.47 -8.71 4.64
CA PHE A 322 6.23 -9.34 4.21
C PHE A 322 6.39 -10.06 2.86
N LEU A 323 6.93 -9.38 1.84
CA LEU A 323 7.11 -9.97 0.51
C LEU A 323 8.15 -11.10 0.53
N TRP A 324 9.20 -10.96 1.33
CA TRP A 324 10.16 -12.03 1.55
C TRP A 324 9.48 -13.26 2.16
N TYR A 325 8.62 -13.07 3.16
CA TYR A 325 7.82 -14.14 3.75
C TYR A 325 6.92 -14.80 2.70
N VAL A 326 6.12 -14.01 1.98
CA VAL A 326 5.19 -14.50 0.93
C VAL A 326 5.91 -15.28 -0.16
N ARG A 327 7.11 -14.87 -0.56
CA ARG A 327 7.89 -15.58 -1.58
C ARG A 327 8.62 -16.79 -1.02
N SER A 328 9.04 -16.75 0.24
CA SER A 328 9.77 -17.87 0.85
C SER A 328 8.84 -19.06 1.12
N THR A 329 7.61 -18.80 1.54
CA THR A 329 6.61 -19.85 1.82
C THR A 329 5.71 -20.11 0.60
N ASN A 330 5.22 -21.33 0.42
CA ASN A 330 4.20 -21.61 -0.61
C ASN A 330 2.79 -21.37 -0.07
N TYR A 331 2.52 -21.82 1.17
CA TYR A 331 1.26 -21.58 1.89
C TYR A 331 1.57 -21.14 3.33
N GLY A 332 1.76 -19.84 3.51
CA GLY A 332 1.90 -19.21 4.81
C GLY A 332 0.58 -18.59 5.28
N PHE A 333 0.58 -18.12 6.53
CA PHE A 333 -0.49 -17.30 7.12
C PHE A 333 -0.53 -15.88 6.53
N TYR A 334 -0.75 -15.75 5.22
CA TYR A 334 -0.60 -14.50 4.47
C TYR A 334 -1.56 -13.40 4.93
N SER A 335 -2.83 -13.73 5.19
CA SER A 335 -3.82 -12.76 5.66
C SER A 335 -3.40 -12.14 7.00
N LEU A 336 -2.88 -12.96 7.91
CA LEU A 336 -2.43 -12.49 9.23
C LEU A 336 -1.11 -11.71 9.14
N ALA A 337 -0.20 -12.12 8.24
CA ALA A 337 1.00 -11.37 7.91
C ALA A 337 0.66 -9.99 7.29
N MET A 338 -0.35 -9.94 6.42
CA MET A 338 -0.84 -8.70 5.80
C MET A 338 -1.48 -7.76 6.84
N LEU A 339 -2.23 -8.30 7.80
CA LEU A 339 -2.75 -7.53 8.94
C LEU A 339 -1.63 -7.02 9.85
N SER A 340 -0.62 -7.84 10.13
CA SER A 340 0.56 -7.39 10.89
C SER A 340 1.29 -6.26 10.17
N LEU A 341 1.48 -6.40 8.86
CA LEU A 341 2.08 -5.37 8.02
C LEU A 341 1.30 -4.05 8.07
N SER A 342 -0.02 -4.11 7.89
CA SER A 342 -0.86 -2.90 7.91
C SER A 342 -0.82 -2.21 9.27
N TYR A 343 -0.93 -2.96 10.37
CA TYR A 343 -0.82 -2.43 11.73
C TYR A 343 0.57 -1.86 12.04
N ALA A 344 1.65 -2.49 11.56
CA ALA A 344 3.00 -1.95 11.71
C ALA A 344 3.17 -0.63 10.95
N CYS A 345 2.63 -0.54 9.72
CA CYS A 345 2.69 0.68 8.92
C CYS A 345 1.87 1.81 9.56
N PHE A 346 0.59 1.58 9.89
CA PHE A 346 -0.25 2.60 10.51
C PHE A 346 0.22 2.96 11.92
N GLY A 347 0.69 1.99 12.71
CA GLY A 347 1.23 2.20 14.04
C GLY A 347 2.46 3.09 14.01
N THR A 348 3.42 2.81 13.12
CA THR A 348 4.58 3.70 12.92
C THR A 348 4.17 5.07 12.40
N PHE A 349 3.21 5.15 11.49
CA PHE A 349 2.70 6.41 10.99
C PHE A 349 2.12 7.29 12.11
N CYS A 350 1.23 6.72 12.94
CA CYS A 350 0.67 7.41 14.12
C CYS A 350 1.74 7.81 15.14
N LEU A 351 2.75 6.95 15.35
CA LEU A 351 3.88 7.25 16.24
C LEU A 351 4.66 8.48 15.75
N PHE A 352 4.98 8.57 14.46
CA PHE A 352 5.69 9.71 13.90
C PHE A 352 4.84 10.99 13.88
N ILE A 353 3.52 10.88 13.67
CA ILE A 353 2.61 12.01 13.85
C ILE A 353 2.70 12.54 15.29
N PHE A 354 2.61 11.66 16.27
CA PHE A 354 2.64 12.02 17.68
C PHE A 354 4.00 12.61 18.11
N LEU A 355 5.11 12.00 17.69
CA LEU A 355 6.46 12.40 18.12
C LEU A 355 7.01 13.63 17.40
N TYR A 356 6.67 13.82 16.11
CA TYR A 356 7.30 14.86 15.30
C TYR A 356 6.30 15.83 14.67
N GLU A 357 5.22 15.37 14.05
CA GLU A 357 4.31 16.27 13.32
C GLU A 357 3.51 17.17 14.28
N ILE A 358 2.93 16.63 15.37
CA ILE A 358 2.17 17.42 16.34
C ILE A 358 3.05 18.46 17.06
N PRO A 359 4.23 18.09 17.62
CA PRO A 359 5.11 19.06 18.25
C PRO A 359 5.63 20.15 17.29
N SER A 360 5.72 19.85 15.99
CA SER A 360 6.21 20.80 15.00
C SER A 360 5.35 22.05 14.84
N LEU A 361 4.08 21.99 15.22
CA LEU A 361 3.17 23.13 15.23
C LEU A 361 3.59 24.23 16.22
N GLY A 362 4.35 23.85 17.27
CA GLY A 362 4.87 24.78 18.27
C GLY A 362 6.34 25.17 18.08
N TRP A 363 7.01 24.67 17.03
CA TRP A 363 8.42 25.00 16.79
C TRP A 363 8.57 26.45 16.28
N ASN A 364 9.77 27.01 16.44
CA ASN A 364 10.07 28.34 15.94
C ASN A 364 9.83 28.40 14.41
N PRO A 365 8.88 29.22 13.91
CA PRO A 365 8.54 29.27 12.48
C PRO A 365 9.69 29.78 11.61
N LEU A 366 10.63 30.53 12.19
CA LEU A 366 11.82 31.04 11.49
C LEU A 366 12.86 29.95 11.25
N SER A 367 12.83 28.85 12.01
CA SER A 367 13.76 27.74 11.80
C SER A 367 13.49 27.06 10.46
N TYR A 368 14.56 26.76 9.72
CA TYR A 368 14.51 26.07 8.42
C TYR A 368 14.10 24.59 8.53
N TYR A 369 14.04 24.05 9.75
CA TYR A 369 13.53 22.71 10.05
C TYR A 369 12.04 22.69 10.41
N THR A 370 11.39 23.85 10.49
CA THR A 370 9.98 23.96 10.86
C THR A 370 9.14 24.06 9.59
N PRO A 371 8.19 23.13 9.37
CA PRO A 371 7.24 23.29 8.28
C PRO A 371 6.34 24.49 8.55
N THR A 372 6.12 25.33 7.53
CA THR A 372 5.26 26.51 7.62
C THR A 372 4.36 26.58 6.38
N LEU A 373 3.41 27.51 6.34
CA LEU A 373 2.55 27.68 5.16
C LEU A 373 3.35 27.99 3.88
N ASP A 374 4.45 28.75 3.99
CA ASP A 374 5.33 29.02 2.85
C ASP A 374 6.29 27.87 2.55
N ARG A 375 6.56 27.02 3.55
CA ARG A 375 7.43 25.84 3.46
C ARG A 375 6.67 24.61 3.94
N PRO A 376 5.66 24.14 3.19
CA PRO A 376 4.70 23.15 3.64
C PRO A 376 5.33 21.79 3.97
N ARG A 377 6.52 21.50 3.43
CA ARG A 377 7.37 20.41 3.87
C ARG A 377 8.78 20.93 4.10
N CYS A 378 9.45 20.39 5.11
CA CYS A 378 10.88 20.61 5.26
C CYS A 378 11.59 20.15 3.97
N TYR A 379 12.51 20.96 3.45
CA TYR A 379 13.33 20.64 2.26
C TYR A 379 12.59 20.57 0.92
N TYR A 380 11.40 21.16 0.82
CA TYR A 380 10.75 21.33 -0.46
C TYR A 380 11.48 22.41 -1.29
N LEU A 381 11.97 22.02 -2.46
CA LEU A 381 12.51 22.94 -3.46
C LEU A 381 11.90 22.60 -4.84
N PRO A 382 11.25 23.55 -5.53
CA PRO A 382 11.04 23.40 -6.97
C PRO A 382 12.37 23.24 -7.68
N VAL A 383 12.49 22.27 -8.59
CA VAL A 383 13.67 22.19 -9.45
C VAL A 383 13.53 23.11 -10.69
N PHE A 384 12.32 23.55 -11.03
CA PHE A 384 12.07 24.26 -12.29
C PHE A 384 11.27 25.57 -12.13
N SER A 385 11.92 26.68 -12.49
CA SER A 385 11.46 28.06 -12.74
C SER A 385 10.59 28.74 -11.67
N MET A 386 10.88 30.01 -11.36
CA MET A 386 10.09 30.82 -10.43
C MET A 386 8.75 31.35 -10.99
N ASN A 387 8.41 31.06 -12.26
CA ASN A 387 7.12 31.44 -12.88
C ASN A 387 5.94 30.55 -12.44
N TRP A 388 6.22 29.42 -11.82
CA TRP A 388 5.31 28.39 -11.31
C TRP A 388 4.38 28.76 -10.13
N VAL A 389 4.45 29.99 -9.58
CA VAL A 389 3.70 30.34 -8.35
C VAL A 389 2.19 30.14 -8.52
N ASN A 390 1.68 30.33 -9.74
CA ASN A 390 0.26 30.20 -10.07
C ASN A 390 -0.01 29.19 -11.22
N ASP A 391 0.96 28.36 -11.58
CA ASP A 391 0.86 27.37 -12.66
C ASP A 391 0.43 25.98 -12.13
N LEU A 392 0.20 25.01 -13.01
CA LEU A 392 -0.10 23.62 -12.67
C LEU A 392 0.93 23.06 -11.67
N PRO A 393 0.49 22.32 -10.63
CA PRO A 393 1.40 21.71 -9.69
C PRO A 393 2.35 20.76 -10.42
N GLN A 394 3.66 20.91 -10.20
CA GLN A 394 4.67 20.03 -10.81
C GLN A 394 4.36 18.56 -10.49
N LEU A 395 4.31 17.72 -11.52
CA LEU A 395 4.06 16.28 -11.41
C LEU A 395 5.16 15.58 -10.59
N TRP A 396 6.40 16.01 -10.76
CA TRP A 396 7.56 15.62 -9.96
C TRP A 396 7.94 16.67 -8.94
N SER A 397 8.41 16.22 -7.78
CA SER A 397 9.06 17.08 -6.79
C SER A 397 10.27 16.31 -6.29
N MET A 398 11.47 16.78 -6.61
CA MET A 398 12.69 16.24 -6.01
C MET A 398 12.86 16.87 -4.63
N PHE A 399 12.91 16.03 -3.60
CA PHE A 399 13.42 16.46 -2.31
C PHE A 399 14.94 16.51 -2.42
N TYR A 400 15.54 17.65 -2.09
CA TYR A 400 17.00 17.71 -1.97
C TYR A 400 17.43 16.76 -0.85
N PRO A 401 18.55 16.01 -0.98
CA PRO A 401 19.07 15.25 0.14
C PRO A 401 19.22 16.15 1.36
N LEU A 402 18.77 15.66 2.52
CA LEU A 402 18.66 16.37 3.81
C LEU A 402 19.93 17.11 4.26
N TYR A 403 21.08 16.75 3.69
CA TYR A 403 22.37 17.35 3.93
C TYR A 403 22.62 18.63 3.10
N GLY A 404 22.05 18.74 1.90
CA GLY A 404 22.34 19.82 0.95
C GLY A 404 21.97 21.21 1.44
N ARG A 405 20.80 21.35 2.10
CA ARG A 405 20.31 22.65 2.60
C ARG A 405 21.19 23.30 3.66
N ARG A 406 22.04 22.53 4.35
CA ARG A 406 22.98 23.03 5.38
C ARG A 406 24.15 23.80 4.78
N TYR A 407 24.44 23.58 3.50
CA TYR A 407 25.50 24.26 2.77
C TYR A 407 25.04 25.58 2.15
N PHE A 408 23.74 25.88 2.19
CA PHE A 408 23.21 27.17 1.75
C PHE A 408 23.02 28.08 2.96
N GLN A 409 23.55 29.30 2.88
CA GLN A 409 23.26 30.33 3.86
C GLN A 409 21.77 30.71 3.79
N ILE A 410 21.22 31.22 4.89
CA ILE A 410 19.81 31.66 4.97
C ILE A 410 19.52 32.72 3.89
N GLN A 411 20.52 33.55 3.58
CA GLN A 411 20.51 34.56 2.53
C GLN A 411 20.27 33.94 1.14
N ASN A 412 21.01 32.87 0.80
CA ASN A 412 20.89 32.14 -0.47
C ASN A 412 19.52 31.46 -0.63
N LEU A 413 18.80 31.25 0.47
CA LEU A 413 17.47 30.63 0.48
C LEU A 413 16.35 31.65 0.65
N ALA A 414 16.63 32.95 0.82
CA ALA A 414 15.63 33.96 1.11
C ALA A 414 14.53 34.02 0.04
N LEU A 415 14.92 33.86 -1.22
CA LEU A 415 14.03 33.79 -2.39
C LEU A 415 13.14 32.53 -2.37
N VAL A 416 13.72 31.38 -2.02
CA VAL A 416 13.06 30.06 -1.97
C VAL A 416 12.09 30.00 -0.79
N ASP A 417 12.48 30.56 0.34
CA ASP A 417 11.72 30.59 1.58
C ASP A 417 10.75 31.78 1.64
N ARG A 418 10.73 32.63 0.60
CA ARG A 418 9.90 33.84 0.50
C ARG A 418 10.06 34.77 1.71
N ASN A 419 11.27 34.82 2.26
CA ASN A 419 11.63 35.76 3.30
C ASN A 419 11.90 37.13 2.66
N PHE A 420 10.83 37.78 2.19
CA PHE A 420 10.90 39.07 1.51
C PHE A 420 11.64 40.15 2.30
N PRO A 421 11.51 40.25 3.64
CA PRO A 421 12.33 41.19 4.42
C PRO A 421 13.83 40.93 4.27
N LEU A 422 14.27 39.67 4.38
CA LEU A 422 15.68 39.31 4.20
C LEU A 422 16.14 39.48 2.76
N LEU A 423 15.30 39.11 1.80
CA LEU A 423 15.59 39.24 0.37
C LEU A 423 15.74 40.70 -0.04
N ASN A 424 14.81 41.57 0.38
CA ASN A 424 14.86 42.99 0.05
C ASN A 424 16.09 43.64 0.68
N ASN A 425 16.43 43.31 1.93
CA ASN A 425 17.67 43.79 2.54
C ASN A 425 18.92 43.37 1.76
N LEU A 426 18.95 42.14 1.21
CA LEU A 426 20.07 41.68 0.39
C LEU A 426 20.14 42.39 -0.96
N LEU A 427 18.99 42.58 -1.62
CA LEU A 427 18.89 43.31 -2.87
C LEU A 427 19.33 44.77 -2.69
N ASP A 428 18.93 45.41 -1.58
CA ASP A 428 19.32 46.78 -1.27
C ASP A 428 20.84 46.90 -1.04
N ILE A 429 21.45 45.91 -0.37
CA ILE A 429 22.92 45.85 -0.18
C ILE A 429 23.64 45.67 -1.52
N GLU A 430 23.21 44.72 -2.36
CA GLU A 430 23.80 44.51 -3.69
C GLU A 430 23.64 45.74 -4.60
N MET A 431 22.48 46.41 -4.54
CA MET A 431 22.25 47.65 -5.30
C MET A 431 23.15 48.80 -4.82
N GLN A 432 23.48 48.87 -3.53
CA GLN A 432 24.41 49.85 -2.99
C GLN A 432 25.86 49.55 -3.34
N GLU A 433 26.25 48.27 -3.46
CA GLU A 433 27.62 47.87 -3.87
C GLU A 433 27.88 48.06 -5.37
N GLN A 434 26.83 48.16 -6.20
CA GLN A 434 26.92 48.38 -7.65
C GLN A 434 26.91 49.87 -8.06
N GLN A 435 26.61 50.77 -7.13
CA GLN A 435 26.68 52.23 -7.33
C GLN A 435 28.03 52.78 -6.87
#